data_AF-F0YLL5-F1
#
_entry.id   AF-F0YLL5-F1
#
_cell.length_a   1.000
_cell.length_b   1.000
_cell.length_c   1.000
_cell.angle_alpha   90.00
_cell.angle_beta   90.00
_cell.angle_gamma   90.00
#
_symmetry.space_group_name_H-M   'P 1'
#
loop_
_entity.id
_entity.type
_entity.pdbx_description
1 polymer ?
#
loop_
_entity_poly.entity_id
_entity_poly.type
_entity_poly.pdbx_seq_one_letter_code
_entity_poly.pdbx_strand_id
1 'polypeptide(L)'
;MARLAFALAATCASTSALVAPTAAKASSSLHVATSYDPSDFSDVTALPGILAPVEFFDPLNFAADASESELKRYREAELTHGRVAMLASVGFLVGESGATPLFGGNIDGIAINQFWKVPTGFWPVILLFIAVPETFRALRGWMEPTVPENYFQLRSGYTPGDIDFDPLGLCPADAMEFKEMQTKELQHGRLAMLAAAGMIVQELQTGNTLF
;
A
#
# COMPACT_ATOMS: atom_id res chain seq x y z
N MET A 1 -54.53 20.99 58.50
CA MET A 1 -55.14 20.71 57.19
C MET A 1 -54.08 20.92 56.12
N ALA A 2 -53.88 19.90 55.27
CA ALA A 2 -53.22 19.93 53.95
C ALA A 2 -51.73 20.38 53.89
N ARG A 3 -50.82 19.80 53.10
CA ARG A 3 -50.68 18.57 52.28
C ARG A 3 -49.34 18.79 51.52
N LEU A 4 -48.54 17.74 51.32
CA LEU A 4 -47.65 17.52 50.14
C LEU A 4 -46.54 18.56 49.86
N ALA A 5 -45.45 18.29 49.16
CA ALA A 5 -44.86 17.10 48.58
C ALA A 5 -43.38 17.43 48.29
N PHE A 6 -42.57 16.38 48.36
CA PHE A 6 -41.17 16.31 47.95
C PHE A 6 -41.07 16.46 46.42
N ALA A 7 -40.16 17.28 45.88
CA ALA A 7 -39.77 17.22 44.47
C ALA A 7 -38.31 17.66 44.26
N LEU A 8 -37.53 16.68 43.83
CA LEU A 8 -36.12 16.66 43.47
C LEU A 8 -35.88 17.47 42.19
N ALA A 9 -34.99 18.47 42.23
CA ALA A 9 -34.58 19.24 41.05
C ALA A 9 -33.47 18.49 40.30
N ALA A 10 -33.83 17.83 39.18
CA ALA A 10 -32.89 17.27 38.22
C ALA A 10 -32.72 18.24 37.05
N THR A 11 -31.50 18.73 36.83
CA THR A 11 -31.12 19.55 35.68
C THR A 11 -30.93 18.68 34.44
N CYS A 12 -31.88 18.75 33.50
CA CYS A 12 -31.75 18.14 32.18
C CYS A 12 -31.14 19.15 31.20
N ALA A 13 -29.88 18.93 30.85
CA ALA A 13 -29.21 19.58 29.73
C ALA A 13 -29.92 19.21 28.42
N SER A 14 -30.34 20.22 27.64
CA SER A 14 -30.87 20.02 26.30
C SER A 14 -29.71 20.10 25.30
N THR A 15 -29.43 18.98 24.65
CA THR A 15 -28.40 18.81 23.63
C THR A 15 -28.76 19.55 22.34
N SER A 16 -27.88 20.44 21.90
CA SER A 16 -27.91 20.99 20.55
C SER A 16 -27.61 19.87 19.55
N ALA A 17 -28.57 19.59 18.67
CA ALA A 17 -28.41 18.62 17.58
C ALA A 17 -27.34 19.10 16.59
N LEU A 18 -26.24 18.35 16.49
CA LEU A 18 -25.30 18.41 15.37
C LEU A 18 -26.00 17.84 14.13
N VAL A 19 -26.37 18.72 13.19
CA VAL A 19 -26.78 18.31 11.84
C VAL A 19 -25.51 17.98 11.06
N ALA A 20 -25.33 16.70 10.73
CA ALA A 20 -24.26 16.26 9.84
C ALA A 20 -24.53 16.76 8.40
N PRO A 21 -23.54 17.29 7.67
CA PRO A 21 -23.72 17.62 6.27
C PRO A 21 -23.88 16.32 5.46
N THR A 22 -25.00 16.20 4.75
CA THR A 22 -25.22 15.16 3.75
C THR A 22 -24.17 15.29 2.64
N ALA A 23 -23.25 14.33 2.56
CA ALA A 23 -22.30 14.22 1.47
C ALA A 23 -23.06 14.04 0.15
N ALA A 24 -22.99 15.06 -0.71
CA ALA A 24 -23.44 14.93 -2.08
C ALA A 24 -22.53 13.91 -2.79
N LYS A 25 -23.12 12.82 -3.27
CA LYS A 25 -22.44 11.82 -4.09
C LYS A 25 -22.06 12.50 -5.41
N ALA A 26 -20.81 12.95 -5.53
CA ALA A 26 -20.27 13.47 -6.78
C ALA A 26 -20.20 12.29 -7.76
N SER A 27 -21.16 12.22 -8.67
CA SER A 27 -21.11 11.35 -9.83
C SER A 27 -20.18 12.02 -10.85
N SER A 28 -18.87 11.77 -10.75
CA SER A 28 -17.97 12.09 -11.86
C SER A 28 -18.29 11.13 -13.01
N SER A 29 -18.61 11.70 -14.17
CA SER A 29 -18.82 10.97 -15.41
C SER A 29 -17.52 10.24 -15.78
N LEU A 30 -17.55 8.92 -15.65
CA LEU A 30 -16.54 7.99 -16.16
C LEU A 30 -16.44 8.21 -17.68
N HIS A 31 -15.35 8.83 -18.13
CA HIS A 31 -15.00 8.81 -19.54
C HIS A 31 -14.79 7.34 -19.92
N VAL A 32 -15.59 6.86 -20.88
CA VAL A 32 -15.52 5.51 -21.45
C VAL A 32 -14.10 5.27 -21.99
N ALA A 33 -13.29 4.53 -21.23
CA ALA A 33 -12.06 3.92 -21.71
C ALA A 33 -12.42 2.55 -22.28
N THR A 34 -12.85 2.52 -23.53
CA THR A 34 -12.90 1.28 -24.31
C THR A 34 -11.48 0.75 -24.45
N SER A 35 -11.25 -0.45 -23.91
CA SER A 35 -10.00 -1.25 -23.80
C SER A 35 -8.86 -0.65 -22.96
N TYR A 36 -8.87 -0.97 -21.66
CA TYR A 36 -7.67 -0.91 -20.83
C TYR A 36 -6.86 -2.21 -21.02
N ASP A 37 -5.65 -2.12 -21.57
CA ASP A 37 -4.68 -3.23 -21.58
C ASP A 37 -3.64 -2.98 -20.48
N PRO A 38 -3.53 -3.87 -19.47
CA PRO A 38 -2.58 -3.68 -18.37
C PRO A 38 -1.12 -3.85 -18.78
N SER A 39 -0.85 -4.42 -19.96
CA SER A 39 0.50 -4.64 -20.50
C SER A 39 0.98 -3.49 -21.40
N ASP A 40 0.09 -2.58 -21.78
CA ASP A 40 0.38 -1.42 -22.63
C ASP A 40 0.79 -0.20 -21.79
N PHE A 41 1.94 0.37 -22.12
CA PHE A 41 2.53 1.54 -21.45
C PHE A 41 2.80 2.69 -22.45
N SER A 42 2.23 2.61 -23.65
CA SER A 42 2.38 3.64 -24.69
C SER A 42 1.69 4.96 -24.33
N ASP A 43 0.57 4.91 -23.62
CA ASP A 43 -0.13 6.09 -23.11
C ASP A 43 0.00 6.20 -21.58
N VAL A 44 0.93 7.06 -21.15
CA VAL A 44 1.18 7.35 -19.73
C VAL A 44 -0.03 7.94 -19.01
N THR A 45 -0.94 8.60 -19.72
CA THR A 45 -2.13 9.25 -19.13
C THR A 45 -3.29 8.29 -18.89
N ALA A 46 -3.29 7.15 -19.59
CA ALA A 46 -4.27 6.09 -19.41
C ALA A 46 -3.90 5.10 -18.29
N LEU A 47 -2.71 5.22 -17.70
CA LEU A 47 -2.23 4.29 -16.67
C LEU A 47 -3.04 4.36 -15.35
N PRO A 48 -3.12 3.25 -14.60
CA PRO A 48 -3.77 3.23 -13.29
C PRO A 48 -3.02 4.09 -12.27
N GLY A 49 -3.76 4.64 -11.29
CA GLY A 49 -3.19 5.51 -10.26
C GLY A 49 -3.19 7.01 -10.57
N ILE A 50 -3.72 7.43 -11.73
CA ILE A 50 -3.93 8.83 -12.11
C ILE A 50 -5.33 9.24 -11.67
N LEU A 51 -5.41 10.08 -10.64
CA LEU A 51 -6.66 10.54 -10.05
C LEU A 51 -6.53 12.00 -9.59
N ALA A 52 -7.64 12.74 -9.64
CA ALA A 52 -7.72 14.06 -9.04
C ALA A 52 -7.46 13.99 -7.51
N PRO A 53 -6.81 14.97 -6.88
CA PRO A 53 -6.46 16.32 -7.39
C PRO A 53 -5.07 16.43 -8.05
N VAL A 54 -4.24 15.38 -8.03
CA VAL A 54 -2.83 15.42 -8.48
C VAL A 54 -2.63 14.93 -9.91
N GLU A 55 -3.61 14.24 -10.50
CA GLU A 55 -3.59 13.73 -11.87
C GLU A 55 -2.26 13.03 -12.21
N PHE A 56 -1.57 13.44 -13.28
CA PHE A 56 -0.26 12.93 -13.64
C PHE A 56 0.84 13.75 -12.95
N PHE A 57 1.43 13.17 -11.90
CA PHE A 57 2.45 13.83 -11.10
C PHE A 57 3.87 13.41 -11.52
N ASP A 58 4.46 14.14 -12.47
CA ASP A 58 5.87 14.02 -12.85
C ASP A 58 6.53 15.40 -13.07
N PRO A 59 6.83 16.15 -11.99
CA PRO A 59 7.40 17.49 -12.11
C PRO A 59 8.84 17.51 -12.62
N LEU A 60 9.54 16.38 -12.58
CA LEU A 60 10.93 16.23 -13.04
C LEU A 60 11.03 15.60 -14.43
N ASN A 61 9.89 15.30 -15.05
CA ASN A 61 9.78 14.83 -16.43
C ASN A 61 10.54 13.52 -16.69
N PHE A 62 10.63 12.64 -15.69
CA PHE A 62 11.30 11.34 -15.84
C PHE A 62 10.58 10.41 -16.83
N ALA A 63 9.29 10.62 -17.08
CA ALA A 63 8.51 9.81 -18.00
C ALA A 63 8.62 10.25 -19.47
N ALA A 64 9.07 11.46 -19.78
CA ALA A 64 9.10 11.97 -21.16
C ALA A 64 10.26 11.42 -21.99
N ASP A 65 11.42 11.20 -21.35
CA ASP A 65 12.61 10.65 -22.00
C ASP A 65 12.75 9.12 -21.80
N ALA A 66 11.82 8.50 -21.07
CA ALA A 66 11.87 7.08 -20.75
C ALA A 66 11.28 6.22 -21.87
N SER A 67 11.97 5.12 -22.18
CA SER A 67 11.44 4.08 -23.06
C SER A 67 10.29 3.29 -22.37
N GLU A 68 9.43 2.63 -23.15
CA GLU A 68 8.32 1.83 -22.60
C GLU A 68 8.79 0.76 -21.60
N SER A 69 9.96 0.17 -21.82
CA SER A 69 10.56 -0.80 -20.91
C SER A 69 11.03 -0.16 -19.60
N GLU A 70 11.52 1.08 -19.65
CA GLU A 70 11.89 1.85 -18.45
C GLU A 70 10.67 2.31 -17.66
N LEU A 71 9.59 2.72 -18.34
CA LEU A 71 8.31 3.04 -17.70
C LEU A 71 7.72 1.81 -16.99
N LYS A 72 7.76 0.63 -17.64
CA LYS A 72 7.38 -0.64 -17.01
C LYS A 72 8.24 -0.93 -15.78
N ARG A 73 9.55 -0.66 -15.84
CA ARG A 73 10.47 -0.83 -14.70
C ARG A 73 10.15 0.11 -13.55
N TYR A 74 9.85 1.38 -13.83
CA TYR A 74 9.43 2.32 -12.79
C TYR A 74 8.12 1.91 -12.13
N ARG A 75 7.16 1.39 -12.92
CA ARG A 75 5.91 0.87 -12.37
C ARG A 75 6.12 -0.37 -11.49
N GLU A 76 6.96 -1.31 -11.93
CA GLU A 76 7.35 -2.48 -11.14
C GLU A 76 8.03 -2.06 -9.82
N ALA A 77 8.92 -1.06 -9.88
CA ALA A 77 9.57 -0.51 -8.71
C ALA A 77 8.55 0.15 -7.75
N GLU A 78 7.63 0.95 -8.26
CA GLU A 78 6.57 1.58 -7.46
C GLU A 78 5.70 0.54 -6.75
N LEU A 79 5.24 -0.48 -7.47
CA LEU A 79 4.39 -1.54 -6.90
C LEU A 79 5.12 -2.37 -5.86
N THR A 80 6.38 -2.75 -6.11
CA THR A 80 7.17 -3.52 -5.14
C THR A 80 7.45 -2.73 -3.86
N HIS A 81 7.83 -1.44 -3.97
CA HIS A 81 8.01 -0.58 -2.81
C HIS A 81 6.70 -0.33 -2.07
N GLY A 82 5.60 -0.11 -2.79
CA GLY A 82 4.27 0.04 -2.20
C GLY A 82 3.83 -1.19 -1.39
N ARG A 83 3.98 -2.40 -1.95
CA ARG A 83 3.65 -3.66 -1.26
C ARG A 83 4.50 -3.88 -0.01
N VAL A 84 5.81 -3.68 -0.12
CA VAL A 84 6.74 -3.80 1.03
C VAL A 84 6.39 -2.78 2.09
N ALA A 85 6.08 -1.54 1.71
CA ALA A 85 5.72 -0.49 2.66
C ALA A 85 4.36 -0.71 3.33
N MET A 86 3.37 -1.29 2.63
CA MET A 86 2.10 -1.69 3.22
C MET A 86 2.31 -2.76 4.30
N LEU A 87 3.11 -3.79 4.00
CA LEU A 87 3.46 -4.82 4.98
C LEU A 87 4.27 -4.26 6.15
N ALA A 88 5.22 -3.37 5.87
CA ALA A 88 6.01 -2.69 6.90
C ALA A 88 5.10 -1.89 7.83
N SER A 89 4.17 -1.10 7.29
CA SER A 89 3.28 -0.25 8.09
C SER A 89 2.41 -1.06 9.05
N VAL A 90 1.85 -2.18 8.59
CA VAL A 90 1.11 -3.12 9.45
C VAL A 90 2.06 -3.80 10.45
N GLY A 91 3.27 -4.14 10.02
CA GLY A 91 4.31 -4.74 10.87
C GLY A 91 4.71 -3.83 12.04
N PHE A 92 4.88 -2.52 11.82
CA PHE A 92 5.12 -1.54 12.89
C PHE A 92 3.95 -1.50 13.88
N LEU A 93 2.71 -1.42 13.38
CA LEU A 93 1.52 -1.41 14.23
C LEU A 93 1.40 -2.67 15.11
N VAL A 94 1.58 -3.85 14.53
CA VAL A 94 1.48 -5.13 15.25
C VAL A 94 2.68 -5.38 16.16
N GLY A 95 3.87 -4.94 15.73
CA GLY A 95 5.11 -5.06 16.50
C GLY A 95 5.10 -4.22 17.76
N GLU A 96 4.52 -3.02 17.71
CA GLU A 96 4.41 -2.15 18.89
C GLU A 96 3.16 -2.41 19.72
N SER A 97 2.12 -3.02 19.17
CA SER A 97 0.90 -3.35 19.95
C SER A 97 1.10 -4.43 21.02
N GLY A 98 2.32 -4.96 21.19
CA GLY A 98 2.67 -6.02 22.16
C GLY A 98 2.04 -7.38 21.84
N ALA A 99 1.44 -7.53 20.66
CA ALA A 99 0.71 -8.72 20.24
C ALA A 99 1.44 -9.43 19.10
N THR A 100 2.76 -9.60 19.21
CA THR A 100 3.54 -10.37 18.25
C THR A 100 3.07 -11.83 18.28
N PRO A 101 2.41 -12.34 17.22
CA PRO A 101 1.86 -13.70 17.22
C PRO A 101 2.95 -14.78 17.30
N LEU A 102 4.19 -14.39 17.00
CA LEU A 102 5.39 -15.22 17.01
C LEU A 102 6.25 -14.83 18.22
N PHE A 103 6.90 -15.82 18.83
CA PHE A 103 7.81 -15.63 19.99
C PHE A 103 7.13 -15.26 21.33
N GLY A 104 5.81 -15.43 21.41
CA GLY A 104 5.05 -15.32 22.66
C GLY A 104 5.06 -13.92 23.29
N GLY A 105 5.19 -12.87 22.47
CA GLY A 105 5.20 -11.48 22.94
C GLY A 105 6.46 -11.06 23.71
N ASN A 106 7.58 -11.79 23.61
CA ASN A 106 8.81 -11.45 24.33
C ASN A 106 9.71 -10.45 23.58
N ILE A 107 9.30 -9.99 22.40
CA ILE A 107 10.04 -9.03 21.58
C ILE A 107 9.35 -7.67 21.69
N ASP A 108 9.69 -6.95 22.77
CA ASP A 108 9.12 -5.64 23.07
C ASP A 108 10.12 -4.49 22.85
N GLY A 109 9.59 -3.28 22.75
CA GLY A 109 10.34 -2.03 22.56
C GLY A 109 10.29 -1.53 21.12
N ILE A 110 11.11 -0.51 20.83
CA ILE A 110 11.19 0.20 19.54
C ILE A 110 11.25 -0.80 18.38
N ALA A 111 10.30 -0.70 17.43
CA ALA A 111 10.14 -1.67 16.35
C ALA A 111 11.42 -1.86 15.52
N ILE A 112 12.20 -0.80 15.29
CA ILE A 112 13.50 -0.89 14.59
C ILE A 112 14.49 -1.85 15.29
N ASN A 113 14.49 -1.88 16.62
CA ASN A 113 15.40 -2.73 17.38
C ASN A 113 14.89 -4.17 17.53
N GLN A 114 13.60 -4.42 17.24
CA GLN A 114 13.01 -5.76 17.30
C GLN A 114 13.65 -6.70 16.28
N PHE A 115 14.09 -6.18 15.13
CA PHE A 115 14.80 -6.92 14.09
C PHE A 115 16.03 -7.67 14.63
N TRP A 116 16.82 -7.02 15.48
CA TRP A 116 18.03 -7.63 16.07
C TRP A 116 17.75 -8.58 17.23
N LYS A 117 16.54 -8.53 17.80
CA LYS A 117 16.12 -9.42 18.91
C LYS A 117 15.58 -10.77 18.40
N VAL A 118 15.38 -10.93 17.10
CA VAL A 118 14.92 -12.19 16.50
C VAL A 118 15.94 -13.30 16.76
N PRO A 119 15.52 -14.48 17.27
CA PRO A 119 16.42 -15.60 17.53
C PRO A 119 17.24 -15.97 16.28
N THR A 120 18.56 -16.18 16.43
CA THR A 120 19.48 -16.46 15.32
C THR A 120 19.00 -17.62 14.42
N GLY A 121 18.38 -18.65 15.01
CA GLY A 121 17.85 -19.81 14.28
C GLY A 121 16.66 -19.52 13.35
N PHE A 122 15.99 -18.37 13.50
CA PHE A 122 14.84 -18.00 12.67
C PHE A 122 15.24 -17.22 11.41
N TRP A 123 16.46 -16.67 11.35
CA TRP A 123 16.96 -15.93 10.18
C TRP A 123 16.97 -16.71 8.87
N PRO A 124 17.39 -18.00 8.83
CA PRO A 124 17.30 -18.79 7.60
C PRO A 124 15.87 -18.91 7.10
N VAL A 125 14.88 -18.96 8.00
CA VAL A 125 13.45 -19.03 7.66
C VAL A 125 13.00 -17.71 7.05
N ILE A 126 13.34 -16.57 7.67
CA ILE A 126 13.04 -15.24 7.13
C ILE A 126 13.65 -15.09 5.73
N LEU A 127 14.94 -15.39 5.59
CA LEU A 127 15.63 -15.27 4.32
C LEU A 127 15.02 -16.19 3.25
N LEU A 128 14.60 -17.40 3.60
CA LEU A 128 13.91 -18.30 2.67
C LEU A 128 12.54 -17.72 2.25
N PHE A 129 11.77 -17.19 3.20
CA PHE A 129 10.45 -16.60 2.93
C PHE A 129 10.51 -15.34 2.07
N ILE A 130 11.64 -14.63 2.07
CA ILE A 130 11.89 -13.48 1.18
C ILE A 130 12.45 -13.98 -0.17
N ALA A 131 13.48 -14.82 -0.11
CA ALA A 131 14.23 -15.25 -1.29
C ALA A 131 13.36 -16.04 -2.28
N VAL A 132 12.46 -16.90 -1.80
CA VAL A 132 11.62 -17.73 -2.68
C VAL A 132 10.66 -16.86 -3.52
N PRO A 133 9.78 -16.02 -2.93
CA PRO A 133 8.93 -15.11 -3.71
C PRO A 133 9.71 -14.13 -4.58
N GLU A 134 10.84 -13.59 -4.09
CA GLU A 134 11.68 -12.69 -4.89
C GLU A 134 12.29 -13.40 -6.11
N THR A 135 12.71 -14.66 -5.95
CA THR A 135 13.22 -15.48 -7.05
C THR A 135 12.13 -15.77 -8.06
N PHE A 136 10.92 -16.16 -7.63
CA PHE A 136 9.79 -16.38 -8.53
C PHE A 136 9.43 -15.12 -9.32
N ARG A 137 9.38 -13.96 -8.65
CA ARG A 137 9.16 -12.67 -9.31
C ARG A 137 10.27 -12.35 -10.31
N ALA A 138 11.54 -12.57 -9.94
CA ALA A 138 12.69 -12.33 -10.80
C ALA A 138 12.64 -13.17 -12.08
N LEU A 139 12.39 -14.48 -11.95
CA LEU A 139 12.32 -15.42 -13.09
C LEU A 139 11.17 -15.12 -14.05
N ARG A 140 10.07 -14.58 -13.54
CA ARG A 140 8.86 -14.29 -14.33
C ARG A 140 8.95 -12.97 -15.07
N GLY A 141 9.25 -11.90 -14.34
CA GLY A 141 9.16 -10.53 -14.85
C GLY A 141 10.39 -10.05 -15.62
N TRP A 142 11.58 -10.55 -15.27
CA TRP A 142 12.84 -10.02 -15.79
C TRP A 142 13.36 -10.85 -16.95
N MET A 143 13.98 -10.18 -17.92
CA MET A 143 14.71 -10.86 -18.99
C MET A 143 16.00 -11.50 -18.44
N GLU A 144 16.45 -12.57 -19.09
CA GLU A 144 17.69 -13.22 -18.71
C GLU A 144 18.88 -12.26 -18.92
N PRO A 145 19.75 -12.09 -17.91
CA PRO A 145 20.90 -11.19 -17.98
C PRO A 145 22.05 -11.76 -18.82
N THR A 146 21.75 -12.61 -19.80
CA THR A 146 22.72 -13.27 -20.69
C THR A 146 23.31 -12.31 -21.72
N VAL A 147 22.56 -11.26 -22.09
CA VAL A 147 22.97 -10.22 -23.03
C VAL A 147 22.97 -8.87 -22.32
N PRO A 148 24.02 -8.04 -22.45
CA PRO A 148 24.11 -6.75 -21.77
C PRO A 148 22.97 -5.78 -22.07
N GLU A 149 22.36 -5.88 -23.25
CA GLU A 149 21.21 -5.07 -23.64
C GLU A 149 19.94 -5.42 -22.86
N ASN A 150 19.82 -6.65 -22.34
CA ASN A 150 18.66 -7.11 -21.57
C ASN A 150 18.73 -6.74 -20.08
N TYR A 151 19.81 -6.06 -19.64
CA TYR A 151 19.94 -5.68 -18.24
C TYR A 151 18.81 -4.74 -17.83
N PHE A 152 18.17 -5.09 -16.72
CA PHE A 152 17.07 -4.33 -16.12
C PHE A 152 15.82 -4.18 -17.01
N GLN A 153 15.67 -5.02 -18.04
CA GLN A 153 14.48 -5.02 -18.89
C GLN A 153 13.45 -6.06 -18.43
N LEU A 154 12.18 -5.68 -18.48
CA LEU A 154 11.07 -6.60 -18.26
C LEU A 154 10.69 -7.32 -19.55
N ARG A 155 10.15 -8.53 -19.42
CA ARG A 155 9.67 -9.33 -20.56
C ARG A 155 8.53 -8.60 -21.27
N SER A 156 8.49 -8.63 -22.61
CA SER A 156 7.55 -7.83 -23.42
C SER A 156 6.07 -8.10 -23.13
N GLY A 157 5.70 -9.34 -22.80
CA GLY A 157 4.33 -9.74 -22.43
C GLY A 157 4.06 -9.77 -20.92
N TYR A 158 4.94 -9.19 -20.10
CA TYR A 158 4.78 -9.14 -18.65
C TYR A 158 4.08 -7.85 -18.23
N THR A 159 2.99 -8.00 -17.47
CA THR A 159 2.33 -6.89 -16.78
C THR A 159 3.08 -6.57 -15.48
N PRO A 160 3.55 -5.33 -15.28
CA PRO A 160 4.24 -4.95 -14.05
C PRO A 160 3.41 -5.24 -12.80
N GLY A 161 4.03 -5.87 -11.80
CA GLY A 161 3.43 -6.26 -10.54
C GLY A 161 2.62 -7.56 -10.57
N ASP A 162 2.45 -8.19 -11.74
CA ASP A 162 1.76 -9.46 -11.86
C ASP A 162 2.69 -10.64 -11.53
N ILE A 163 2.27 -11.53 -10.64
CA ILE A 163 3.04 -12.72 -10.25
C ILE A 163 2.22 -14.01 -10.41
N ASP A 164 1.04 -13.96 -11.04
CA ASP A 164 -0.01 -15.01 -11.05
C ASP A 164 -0.39 -15.53 -9.65
N PHE A 165 -0.12 -14.74 -8.61
CA PHE A 165 -0.48 -15.13 -7.26
C PHE A 165 -1.92 -14.72 -6.99
N ASP A 166 -2.87 -15.45 -7.58
CA ASP A 166 -4.29 -15.32 -7.30
C ASP A 166 -4.91 -16.68 -6.89
N PRO A 167 -4.59 -17.18 -5.68
CA PRO A 167 -5.15 -18.44 -5.20
C PRO A 167 -6.66 -18.34 -4.87
N LEU A 168 -7.21 -17.13 -4.76
CA LEU A 168 -8.59 -16.89 -4.37
C LEU A 168 -9.49 -16.44 -5.54
N GLY A 169 -8.93 -16.27 -6.74
CA GLY A 169 -9.68 -15.84 -7.93
C GLY A 169 -10.30 -14.45 -7.77
N LEU A 170 -9.63 -13.56 -7.03
CA LEU A 170 -10.13 -12.22 -6.74
C LEU A 170 -9.87 -11.25 -7.89
N CYS A 171 -9.11 -11.65 -8.91
CA CYS A 171 -8.93 -10.87 -10.13
C CYS A 171 -10.25 -10.84 -10.93
N PRO A 172 -10.91 -9.66 -11.07
CA PRO A 172 -12.12 -9.53 -11.86
C PRO A 172 -11.80 -9.75 -13.34
N ALA A 173 -12.73 -10.38 -14.04
CA ALA A 173 -12.60 -10.59 -15.48
C ALA A 173 -12.79 -9.30 -16.29
N ASP A 174 -13.37 -8.25 -15.69
CA ASP A 174 -13.55 -6.95 -16.33
C ASP A 174 -12.29 -6.07 -16.17
N ALA A 175 -11.78 -5.58 -17.29
CA ALA A 175 -10.55 -4.79 -17.35
C ALA A 175 -10.69 -3.45 -16.61
N MET A 176 -11.89 -2.87 -16.57
CA MET A 176 -12.14 -1.61 -15.87
C MET A 176 -12.16 -1.77 -14.35
N GLU A 177 -12.81 -2.83 -13.85
CA GLU A 177 -12.75 -3.19 -12.43
C GLU A 177 -11.33 -3.54 -11.99
N PHE A 178 -10.57 -4.23 -12.85
CA PHE A 178 -9.16 -4.53 -12.59
C PHE A 178 -8.33 -3.24 -12.45
N LYS A 179 -8.52 -2.27 -13.34
CA LYS A 179 -7.87 -0.95 -13.27
C LYS A 179 -8.22 -0.20 -11.97
N GLU A 180 -9.47 -0.30 -11.52
CA GLU A 180 -9.91 0.32 -10.27
C GLU A 180 -9.18 -0.31 -9.06
N MET A 181 -9.06 -1.64 -9.02
CA MET A 181 -8.34 -2.32 -7.94
C MET A 181 -6.84 -2.00 -7.95
N GLN A 182 -6.19 -2.00 -9.11
CA GLN A 182 -4.79 -1.57 -9.23
C GLN A 182 -4.60 -0.13 -8.75
N THR A 183 -5.55 0.75 -9.07
CA THR A 183 -5.53 2.14 -8.60
C THR A 183 -5.65 2.21 -7.07
N LYS A 184 -6.53 1.41 -6.46
CA LYS A 184 -6.63 1.31 -5.00
C LYS A 184 -5.33 0.78 -4.39
N GLU A 185 -4.73 -0.24 -4.96
CA GLU A 185 -3.45 -0.78 -4.50
C GLU A 185 -2.34 0.29 -4.52
N LEU A 186 -2.20 0.99 -5.64
CA LEU A 186 -1.21 2.06 -5.81
C LEU A 186 -1.41 3.19 -4.81
N GLN A 187 -2.65 3.60 -4.54
CA GLN A 187 -2.93 4.67 -3.58
C GLN A 187 -2.55 4.27 -2.15
N HIS A 188 -2.93 3.07 -1.72
CA HIS A 188 -2.53 2.56 -0.41
C HIS A 188 -1.02 2.36 -0.32
N GLY A 189 -0.39 1.87 -1.39
CA GLY A 189 1.07 1.72 -1.48
C GLY A 189 1.80 3.06 -1.35
N ARG A 190 1.39 4.09 -2.08
CA ARG A 190 1.97 5.45 -2.00
C ARG A 190 1.85 6.05 -0.60
N LEU A 191 0.68 5.92 0.02
CA LEU A 191 0.46 6.37 1.39
C LEU A 191 1.34 5.59 2.38
N ALA A 192 1.40 4.27 2.22
CA ALA A 192 2.19 3.40 3.09
C ALA A 192 3.70 3.66 2.97
N MET A 193 4.21 4.01 1.78
CA MET A 193 5.62 4.39 1.60
C MET A 193 5.98 5.61 2.44
N LEU A 194 5.11 6.63 2.48
CA LEU A 194 5.31 7.80 3.33
C LEU A 194 5.14 7.46 4.81
N ALA A 195 4.14 6.65 5.16
CA ALA A 195 3.91 6.22 6.53
C ALA A 195 5.10 5.44 7.10
N ALA A 196 5.58 4.41 6.39
CA ALA A 196 6.72 3.61 6.81
C ALA A 196 8.00 4.47 6.97
N ALA A 197 8.28 5.36 6.02
CA ALA A 197 9.41 6.28 6.14
C ALA A 197 9.27 7.21 7.36
N GLY A 198 8.07 7.75 7.59
CA GLY A 198 7.78 8.60 8.75
C GLY A 198 7.94 7.88 10.08
N MET A 199 7.40 6.66 10.20
CA MET A 199 7.51 5.80 11.37
C MET A 199 8.98 5.51 11.70
N ILE A 200 9.78 5.13 10.69
CA ILE A 200 11.22 4.87 10.87
C ILE A 200 11.95 6.12 11.38
N VAL A 201 11.72 7.28 10.76
CA VAL A 201 12.40 8.53 11.13
C VAL A 201 12.00 8.96 12.55
N GLN A 202 10.72 8.84 12.91
CA GLN A 202 10.22 9.21 14.23
C GLN A 202 10.81 8.32 15.34
N GLU A 203 10.86 7.01 15.16
CA GLU A 203 11.49 6.09 16.13
C GLU A 203 12.99 6.36 16.30
N LEU A 204 13.71 6.61 15.19
CA LEU A 204 15.15 6.91 15.24
C LEU A 204 15.44 8.22 15.97
N GLN A 205 14.60 9.24 15.80
CA GLN A 205 14.81 10.55 16.41
C GLN A 205 14.36 10.60 17.87
N THR A 206 13.20 10.01 18.19
CA THR A 206 12.63 10.06 19.54
C THR A 206 13.21 9.02 20.48
N GLY A 207 13.69 7.89 19.94
CA GLY A 207 14.16 6.76 20.74
C GLY A 207 13.07 6.11 21.58
N ASN A 208 11.79 6.33 21.25
CA ASN A 208 10.62 5.75 21.91
C ASN A 208 9.74 5.02 20.89
N THR A 209 8.80 4.22 21.37
CA THR A 209 7.76 3.62 20.51
C THR A 209 6.84 4.69 19.94
N LEU A 210 6.28 4.43 18.77
CA LEU A 210 5.29 5.32 18.13
C LEU A 210 3.93 5.20 18.81
N PHE A 211 3.63 4.02 19.33
CA PHE A 211 2.40 3.66 20.04
C PHE A 211 2.64 3.33 21.52
#